data_AF-A0A958Y9Y6-F1
#
_entry.id   AF-A0A958Y9Y6-F1
#
_cell.length_a   1.000
_cell.length_b   1.000
_cell.length_c   1.000
_cell.angle_alpha   90.00
_cell.angle_beta   90.00
_cell.angle_gamma   90.00
#
_symmetry.space_group_name_H-M   'P 1'
#
loop_
_entity.id
_entity.type
_entity.pdbx_description
1 polymer ?
#
loop_
_entity_poly.entity_id
_entity_poly.type
_entity_poly.pdbx_seq_one_letter_code
_entity_poly.pdbx_strand_id
1 'polypeptide(L)' 'MILSIVAYGDPVLKKMAQEIDQDYPELSTLIANMYETMYNAYGVGLAAPQIGLS' A
#
# COMPACT_ATOMS: atom_id res chain seq x y z
N MET A 1 7.08 -4.16 8.85
CA MET A 1 7.92 -4.69 7.74
C MET A 1 7.88 -3.71 6.59
N ILE A 2 9.02 -3.48 5.92
CA ILE A 2 9.08 -2.69 4.69
C ILE A 2 8.53 -3.48 3.51
N LEU A 3 7.55 -2.91 2.82
CA LEU A 3 6.89 -3.47 1.64
C LEU A 3 7.58 -2.97 0.37
N SER A 4 7.55 -3.77 -0.70
CA SER A 4 8.07 -3.36 -2.00
C SER A 4 7.13 -2.34 -2.66
N ILE A 5 7.66 -1.16 -3.02
CA ILE A 5 6.94 -0.17 -3.79
C ILE A 5 7.13 -0.48 -5.29
N VAL A 6 6.03 -0.60 -6.02
CA VAL A 6 6.07 -0.83 -7.48
C VAL A 6 6.49 0.44 -8.23
N ALA A 7 7.28 0.26 -9.28
CA ALA A 7 7.73 1.36 -10.12
C ALA A 7 6.69 1.75 -11.18
N TYR A 8 6.88 2.92 -11.78
CA TYR A 8 6.05 3.38 -12.89
C TYR A 8 6.04 2.36 -14.04
N GLY A 9 4.85 2.15 -14.62
CA GLY A 9 4.63 1.18 -15.70
C GLY A 9 3.91 -0.09 -15.24
N ASP A 10 3.85 -0.35 -13.93
CA ASP A 10 3.08 -1.47 -13.40
C ASP A 10 1.57 -1.27 -13.64
N PRO A 11 0.86 -2.25 -14.25
CA PRO A 11 -0.59 -2.17 -14.48
C PRO A 11 -1.42 -1.93 -13.21
N VAL A 12 -0.96 -2.36 -12.03
CA VAL A 12 -1.69 -2.18 -10.76
C VAL A 12 -1.92 -0.71 -10.44
N LEU A 13 -1.01 0.18 -10.87
CA LEU A 13 -1.10 1.63 -10.64
C LEU A 13 -2.25 2.29 -11.40
N LYS A 14 -2.87 1.59 -12.35
CA LYS A 14 -4.05 2.06 -13.10
C LYS A 14 -5.34 1.36 -12.68
N LYS A 15 -5.27 0.40 -11.75
CA LYS A 15 -6.43 -0.36 -11.29
C LYS A 15 -7.12 0.38 -10.15
N MET A 16 -8.44 0.41 -10.18
CA MET A 16 -9.22 0.89 -9.03
C MET A 16 -9.11 -0.12 -7.89
N ALA A 17 -8.80 0.38 -6.69
CA ALA A 17 -8.81 -0.44 -5.49
C ALA A 17 -10.25 -0.81 -5.09
N GLN A 18 -10.40 -1.97 -4.47
CA GLN A 18 -11.62 -2.47 -3.88
C GLN A 18 -11.87 -1.76 -2.57
N GLU A 19 -13.13 -1.47 -2.31
CA GLU A 19 -13.57 -0.95 -1.02
C GLU A 19 -13.50 -2.08 0.01
N ILE A 20 -12.97 -1.75 1.19
CA ILE A 20 -12.84 -2.69 2.30
C ILE A 20 -13.41 -2.06 3.57
N ASP A 21 -14.00 -2.89 4.42
CA ASP A 21 -14.48 -2.48 5.73
C ASP A 21 -13.40 -2.60 6.81
N GLN A 22 -13.69 -2.14 8.03
CA GLN A 22 -12.77 -2.20 9.17
C GLN A 22 -12.44 -3.63 9.61
N ASP A 23 -13.27 -4.60 9.24
CA ASP A 23 -13.09 -6.02 9.54
C ASP A 23 -12.12 -6.72 8.57
N TYR A 24 -11.48 -5.97 7.67
CA TYR A 24 -10.50 -6.52 6.74
C TYR A 24 -9.36 -7.22 7.52
N PRO A 25 -9.05 -8.49 7.16
CA PRO A 25 -8.03 -9.25 7.87
C PRO A 25 -6.70 -8.50 7.93
N GLU A 26 -6.14 -8.39 9.13
CA GLU A 26 -4.83 -7.76 9.38
C GLU A 26 -4.72 -6.28 8.97
N LEU A 27 -5.85 -5.56 8.84
CA LEU A 27 -5.86 -4.15 8.42
C LEU A 27 -4.89 -3.27 9.22
N SER A 28 -4.88 -3.39 10.55
CA SER A 28 -3.98 -2.63 11.42
C SER A 28 -2.50 -2.92 11.13
N THR A 29 -2.16 -4.17 10.86
CA THR A 29 -0.79 -4.59 10.50
C THR A 29 -0.40 -4.05 9.14
N LEU A 30 -1.31 -4.10 8.16
CA LEU A 30 -1.10 -3.55 6.83
C LEU A 30 -0.84 -2.03 6.90
N ILE A 31 -1.67 -1.30 7.63
CA ILE A 31 -1.50 0.16 7.82
C ILE A 31 -0.14 0.46 8.47
N ALA A 32 0.25 -0.27 9.52
CA ALA A 32 1.55 -0.07 10.16
C ALA A 32 2.72 -0.30 9.20
N ASN A 33 2.66 -1.37 8.40
CA ASN A 33 3.67 -1.66 7.38
C ASN A 33 3.72 -0.59 6.28
N MET A 34 2.57 -0.04 5.87
CA MET A 34 2.51 1.04 4.88
C MET A 34 3.14 2.34 5.40
N TYR A 35 2.89 2.71 6.66
CA TYR A 35 3.56 3.87 7.27
C TYR A 35 5.07 3.67 7.36
N GLU A 36 5.52 2.51 7.83
CA GLU A 36 6.95 2.19 7.93
C GLU A 36 7.63 2.26 6.55
N THR A 37 6.99 1.70 5.53
CA THR A 37 7.46 1.74 4.13
C THR A 37 7.52 3.16 3.59
N MET A 38 6.49 3.97 3.83
CA MET A 38 6.42 5.37 3.40
C MET A 38 7.57 6.19 4.01
N TYR A 39 7.80 6.07 5.32
CA TYR A 39 8.89 6.78 5.98
C TYR A 39 10.27 6.31 5.52
N ASN A 40 10.45 5.00 5.30
CA ASN A 40 11.69 4.44 4.79
C ASN A 40 12.03 4.95 3.38
N ALA A 41 11.01 5.17 2.55
CA ALA A 41 11.14 5.75 1.22
C ALA A 41 11.21 7.29 1.20
N TYR A 42 11.25 7.94 2.37
CA TYR A 42 11.20 9.40 2.52
C TYR A 42 9.97 10.04 1.83
N GLY A 43 8.85 9.30 1.80
CA GLY A 43 7.59 9.73 1.20
C GLY A 43 6.67 10.47 2.18
N VAL A 44 5.62 11.08 1.64
CA VAL A 44 4.57 11.80 2.41
C VAL A 44 3.18 11.18 2.27
N GLY A 45 3.03 10.16 1.42
CA GLY A 45 1.81 9.38 1.24
C GLY A 45 2.11 8.07 0.51
N LEU A 46 1.33 7.03 0.82
CA LEU A 46 1.42 5.71 0.20
C LEU A 46 0.02 5.11 0.07
N ALA A 47 -0.33 4.62 -1.11
CA ALA A 47 -1.60 3.95 -1.40
C ALA A 47 -1.41 2.44 -1.59
N ALA A 48 -2.44 1.64 -1.29
CA ALA A 48 -2.39 0.19 -1.41
C ALA A 48 -1.96 -0.32 -2.81
N PRO A 49 -2.41 0.29 -3.94
CA PRO A 49 -1.93 -0.15 -5.26
C PRO A 49 -0.42 -0.01 -5.44
N GLN A 50 0.23 0.94 -4.76
CA GLN A 50 1.68 1.15 -4.85
C GLN A 50 2.49 0.02 -4.19
N ILE A 51 1.86 -0.82 -3.37
CA ILE A 51 2.43 -2.03 -2.78
C ILE A 51 1.81 -3.31 -3.38
N GLY A 52 1.14 -3.20 -4.53
CA GLY A 52 0.57 -4.34 -5.25
C GLY A 52 -0.80 -4.82 -4.76
N LEU A 53 -1.45 -4.10 -3.84
CA LEU A 53 -2.78 -4.43 -3.32
C LEU A 53 -3.84 -3.54 -3.96
N SER A 54 -4.84 -4.11 -4.63
CA SER A 54 -5.99 -3.38 -5.18
C SER A 54 -7.30 -4.09 -4.92
#